data_AF-A0A1B4PPY5-F1
#
_entry.id   AF-A0A1B4PPY5-F1
#
_cell.length_a   1.000
_cell.length_b   1.000
_cell.length_c   1.000
_cell.angle_alpha   90.00
_cell.angle_beta   90.00
_cell.angle_gamma   90.00
#
_symmetry.space_group_name_H-M   'P 1'
#
loop_
_entity.id
_entity.type
_entity.pdbx_description
1 polymer ?
#
loop_
_entity_poly.entity_id
_entity_poly.type
_entity_poly.pdbx_seq_one_letter_code
_entity_poly.pdbx_strand_id
1 'polypeptide(L)' 'MTKPAPPLAADMRIQIPRGAGLRFGGRYATILQIQPQGTTVHLGNGKLVTFAHDALRRIDSA' A
#
# COMPACT_ATOMS: atom_id res chain seq x y z
N MET A 1 -7.01 -21.37 -5.23
CA MET A 1 -6.28 -20.52 -6.19
C MET A 1 -6.42 -19.09 -5.69
N THR A 2 -5.34 -18.45 -5.23
CA THR A 2 -5.40 -17.04 -4.85
C THR A 2 -5.60 -16.24 -6.12
N LYS A 3 -6.76 -15.60 -6.24
CA LYS A 3 -7.05 -14.66 -7.34
C LYS A 3 -5.87 -13.66 -7.40
N PRO A 4 -5.28 -13.39 -8.57
CA PRO A 4 -4.26 -12.37 -8.66
C PRO A 4 -4.87 -11.07 -8.14
N ALA A 5 -4.23 -10.50 -7.11
CA ALA A 5 -4.65 -9.21 -6.58
C ALA A 5 -4.63 -8.21 -7.75
N PRO A 6 -5.70 -7.41 -7.92
CA PRO A 6 -5.73 -6.41 -8.98
C PRO A 6 -4.48 -5.52 -8.90
N PRO A 7 -3.89 -5.12 -10.04
CA PRO A 7 -2.71 -4.27 -10.04
C PRO A 7 -2.96 -2.99 -9.23
N LEU A 8 -1.97 -2.61 -8.44
CA LEU A 8 -1.99 -1.32 -7.75
C LEU A 8 -1.93 -0.20 -8.81
N ALA A 9 -2.66 0.88 -8.56
CA ALA A 9 -2.67 2.06 -9.41
C ALA A 9 -2.46 3.32 -8.56
N ALA A 10 -1.96 4.39 -9.19
CA ALA A 10 -2.00 5.72 -8.58
C ALA A 10 -3.44 6.13 -8.26
N ASP A 11 -3.58 7.01 -7.26
CA ASP A 11 -4.85 7.49 -6.69
C ASP A 11 -5.71 6.42 -6.00
N MET A 12 -5.23 5.18 -5.96
CA MET A 12 -5.92 4.10 -5.29
C MET A 12 -5.69 4.16 -3.77
N ARG A 13 -6.77 4.01 -3.01
CA ARG A 13 -6.69 3.87 -1.55
C ARG A 13 -6.45 2.42 -1.16
N ILE A 14 -5.41 2.18 -0.37
CA ILE A 14 -5.04 0.87 0.17
C ILE A 14 -5.02 0.90 1.68
N GLN A 15 -5.20 -0.27 2.30
CA GLN A 15 -4.86 -0.45 3.71
C GLN A 15 -3.44 -0.99 3.79
N ILE A 16 -2.60 -0.33 4.59
CA ILE A 16 -1.24 -0.79 4.84
C ILE A 16 -1.34 -2.09 5.66
N PRO A 17 -0.72 -3.20 5.21
CA PRO A 17 -0.75 -4.45 5.95
C PRO A 17 -0.24 -4.28 7.38
N ARG A 18 -0.87 -4.97 8.35
CA ARG A 18 -0.34 -5.08 9.72
C ARG A 18 0.74 -6.17 9.72
N GLY A 19 1.93 -5.84 10.20
CA GLY A 19 3.09 -6.74 10.17
C GLY A 19 4.18 -6.23 9.23
N ALA A 20 5.39 -6.79 9.37
CA ALA A 20 6.64 -6.35 8.71
C ALA A 20 7.32 -5.08 9.30
N GLY A 21 7.07 -4.74 10.57
CA GLY A 21 7.74 -3.60 11.22
C GLY A 21 7.24 -2.22 10.76
N LEU A 22 6.19 -2.19 9.93
CA LEU A 22 5.58 -0.97 9.44
C LEU A 22 4.75 -0.32 10.56
N ARG A 23 5.23 0.81 11.09
CA ARG A 23 4.56 1.64 12.12
C ARG A 23 3.16 2.14 11.71
N PHE A 24 2.77 1.92 10.46
CA PHE A 24 1.53 2.37 9.85
C PHE A 24 0.55 1.23 9.54
N GLY A 25 0.84 0.00 9.98
CA GLY A 25 -0.01 -1.15 9.74
C GLY A 25 -1.46 -0.92 10.18
N GLY A 26 -2.40 -1.26 9.29
CA GLY A 26 -3.84 -1.08 9.48
C GLY A 26 -4.37 0.30 9.10
N ARG A 27 -3.50 1.28 8.80
CA ARG A 27 -3.92 2.61 8.34
C ARG A 27 -4.24 2.58 6.85
N TYR A 28 -5.16 3.44 6.44
CA TYR A 28 -5.37 3.70 5.02
C TYR A 28 -4.37 4.71 4.49
N ALA A 29 -3.95 4.52 3.24
CA ALA A 29 -3.09 5.42 2.51
C ALA A 29 -3.52 5.50 1.04
N THR A 30 -3.24 6.62 0.39
CA THR A 30 -3.49 6.81 -1.04
C THR A 30 -2.20 6.63 -1.80
N ILE A 31 -2.18 5.78 -2.82
CA ILE A 31 -1.01 5.61 -3.69
C ILE A 31 -0.84 6.87 -4.52
N LEU A 32 0.35 7.46 -4.46
CA LEU A 32 0.69 8.61 -5.31
C LEU A 32 1.49 8.17 -6.53
N GLN A 33 2.40 7.22 -6.33
CA GLN A 33 3.30 6.79 -7.39
C GLN A 33 3.72 5.34 -7.18
N ILE A 34 3.81 4.61 -8.27
CA ILE A 34 4.35 3.25 -8.32
C ILE A 34 5.59 3.30 -9.19
N GLN A 35 6.72 2.90 -8.62
CA GLN A 35 7.99 2.79 -9.30
C GLN A 35 8.56 1.38 -9.09
N PRO A 36 9.51 0.92 -9.92
CA PRO A 36 10.17 -0.37 -9.74
C PRO A 36 10.82 -0.54 -8.36
N GLN A 37 11.28 0.55 -7.76
CA GLN A 37 11.94 0.58 -6.45
C GLN A 37 10.94 0.55 -5.28
N GLY A 38 9.66 0.85 -5.54
CA GLY A 38 8.64 0.89 -4.52
C GLY A 38 7.44 1.77 -4.86
N THR A 39 6.49 1.76 -3.94
CA THR A 39 5.22 2.49 -4.03
C THR A 39 5.18 3.59 -2.98
N THR A 40 5.06 4.82 -3.44
CA THR A 40 4.91 6.00 -2.58
C THR A 40 3.44 6.22 -2.29
N VAL A 41 3.12 6.36 -1.01
CA VAL A 41 1.76 6.61 -0.54
C VAL A 41 1.69 7.85 0.35
N HIS A 42 0.56 8.53 0.30
CA HIS A 42 0.17 9.54 1.25
C HIS A 42 -0.55 8.88 2.43
N LEU A 43 0.07 8.96 3.59
CA LEU A 43 -0.57 8.65 4.86
C LEU A 43 -1.56 9.76 5.17
N GLY A 44 -2.79 9.44 5.55
CA GLY A 44 -3.86 10.43 5.85
C GLY A 44 -3.55 11.45 6.97
N ASN A 45 -2.32 11.47 7.50
CA ASN A 45 -1.78 12.48 8.40
C ASN A 45 -0.84 13.50 7.71
N GLY A 46 -0.82 13.56 6.37
CA GLY A 46 0.05 14.50 5.64
C GLY A 46 1.43 13.94 5.28
N LYS A 47 1.79 12.74 5.75
CA LYS A 47 3.14 12.19 5.57
C LYS A 47 3.22 11.32 4.31
N LEU A 48 4.33 11.44 3.58
CA LEU A 48 4.67 10.56 2.47
C LEU A 48 5.59 9.43 2.92
N VAL A 49 5.32 8.21 2.47
CA VAL A 49 6.16 7.04 2.74
C VAL A 49 6.26 6.20 1.47
N THR A 50 7.47 5.77 1.14
CA THR A 50 7.73 4.81 0.06
C THR A 50 7.91 3.42 0.67
N PHE A 51 7.10 2.48 0.21
CA PHE A 51 7.18 1.07 0.60
C PHE A 51 7.79 0.27 -0.53
N ALA A 52 8.58 -0.75 -0.21
CA ALA A 52 9.01 -1.73 -1.20
C ALA A 52 7.77 -2.45 -1.79
N HIS A 53 7.87 -2.88 -3.05
CA HIS A 53 6.72 -3.36 -3.82
C HIS A 53 6.11 -4.66 -3.24
N ASP A 54 6.89 -5.44 -2.51
CA ASP A 54 6.51 -6.64 -1.78
C ASP A 54 5.81 -6.36 -0.44
N ALA A 55 5.97 -5.17 0.12
CA ALA A 55 5.42 -4.78 1.42
C ALA A 55 3.96 -4.29 1.36
N LEU A 56 3.45 -3.94 0.18
CA LEU A 56 2.07 -3.49 0.01
C LEU A 56 1.26 -4.53 -0.77
N ARG A 57 0.22 -5.06 -0.13
CA ARG A 57 -0.81 -5.88 -0.77
C ARG A 57 -2.18 -5.25 -0.58
N ARG A 58 -3.00 -5.28 -1.62
CA ARG A 58 -4.43 -4.99 -1.52
C ARG A 58 -5.06 -6.11 -0.69
N ILE A 59 -5.75 -5.75 0.39
CA ILE A 59 -6.61 -6.68 1.12
C ILE A 59 -7.98 -6.56 0.44
N ASP A 60 -8.31 -7.52 -0.42
CA ASP A 60 -9.69 -7.69 -0.86
C ASP A 60 -10.46 -8.25 0.35
N SER A 61 -11.39 -7.47 0.88
CA SER A 61 -12.32 -7.93 1.91
C SER A 61 -13.06 -9.18 1.38
N ALA A 62 -12.97 -10.27 2.13
CA ALA A 62 -13.68 -11.54 1.87
C ALA A 62 -15.20 -11.37 1.95
#